data_AF-B7UGU9-F1
#
_entry.id   AF-B7UGU9-F1
#
_cell.length_a   1.000
_cell.length_b   1.000
_cell.length_c   1.000
_cell.angle_alpha   90.00
_cell.angle_beta   90.00
_cell.angle_gamma   90.00
#
_symmetry.space_group_name_H-M   'P 1'
#
loop_
_entity.id
_entity.type
_entity.pdbx_description
1 polymer ?
#
loop_
_entity_poly.entity_id
_entity_poly.type
_entity_poly.pdbx_seq_one_letter_code
_entity_poly.pdbx_strand_id
1 'polypeptide(L)'
;MKLESNRNLRKVVLALAVAGYCAIPAIASAAWTTVTESTGAINSTVPWIQDTSATPVDHHVSISAKRGGSKSTAQLAVGDEVTVHWGLADAEGDTDANDASTKATIKWLRNGQEISGAEGETYTLTSADAGKKIGIKITPTTATGIPAVGAELTLADITNGPGDNDGSGGSDGTGDGSGSGDGGGSASDDIPAGPVVDNNVKVVIYKTDDTNKKNLLGTTDILATKTSYSVILYSDANNNNKVDTGEDVTSQYDYRWRFSGTSAHGTAGGVVKDTWNNTALVIPATNSEAGTAFNSSSLTLGDDGVQGYSLSIDYQIK
;
A
#
# COMPACT_ATOMS: atom_id res chain seq x y z
N MET A 1 -21.17 -24.93 43.57
CA MET A 1 -21.79 -23.85 42.79
C MET A 1 -20.65 -22.98 42.26
N LYS A 2 -20.27 -23.18 41.00
CA LYS A 2 -19.05 -22.66 40.38
C LYS A 2 -19.42 -21.31 39.74
N LEU A 3 -18.86 -20.20 40.22
CA LEU A 3 -19.02 -18.90 39.59
C LEU A 3 -18.06 -18.81 38.40
N GLU A 4 -18.59 -18.96 37.20
CA GLU A 4 -17.88 -18.69 35.95
C GLU A 4 -18.00 -17.19 35.64
N SER A 5 -16.90 -16.47 35.82
CA SER A 5 -16.77 -15.06 35.47
C SER A 5 -16.41 -14.96 33.98
N ASN A 6 -17.43 -14.85 33.13
CA ASN A 6 -17.25 -14.50 31.71
C ASN A 6 -16.90 -13.02 31.58
N ARG A 7 -15.60 -12.70 31.54
CA ARG A 7 -15.13 -11.39 31.07
C ARG A 7 -14.83 -11.46 29.58
N ASN A 8 -15.74 -10.93 28.78
CA ASN A 8 -15.48 -10.59 27.39
C ASN A 8 -14.41 -9.48 27.33
N LEU A 9 -13.17 -9.85 27.01
CA LEU A 9 -12.09 -8.91 26.71
C LEU A 9 -12.40 -8.19 25.39
N ARG A 10 -13.02 -7.01 25.48
CA ARG A 10 -12.95 -6.03 24.40
C ARG A 10 -11.50 -5.56 24.34
N LYS A 11 -10.82 -5.78 23.21
CA LYS A 11 -9.50 -5.22 22.91
C LYS A 11 -9.60 -3.71 23.03
N VAL A 12 -9.13 -3.16 24.15
CA VAL A 12 -8.93 -1.72 24.31
C VAL A 12 -7.64 -1.41 23.58
N VAL A 13 -7.76 -0.78 22.40
CA VAL A 13 -6.63 -0.13 21.75
C VAL A 13 -6.26 1.05 22.65
N LEU A 14 -5.17 0.89 23.39
CA LEU A 14 -4.59 1.93 24.24
C LEU A 14 -3.93 2.95 23.31
N ALA A 15 -4.70 3.93 22.85
CA ALA A 15 -4.14 5.15 22.27
C ALA A 15 -3.44 5.91 23.39
N LEU A 16 -2.10 5.85 23.41
CA LEU A 16 -1.29 6.64 24.31
C LEU A 16 -1.27 8.08 23.77
N ALA A 17 -2.35 8.83 24.01
CA ALA A 17 -2.35 10.27 23.85
C ALA A 17 -1.49 10.86 24.98
N VAL A 18 -0.23 11.18 24.66
CA VAL A 18 0.64 11.91 25.58
C VAL A 18 0.11 13.35 25.64
N ALA A 19 -0.78 13.61 26.59
CA ALA A 19 -1.17 14.96 26.97
C ALA A 19 0.09 15.69 27.48
N GLY A 20 0.57 16.65 26.71
CA GLY A 20 1.70 17.49 27.07
C GLY A 20 1.37 18.33 28.29
N TYR A 21 1.96 17.98 29.43
CA TYR A 21 2.13 18.92 30.54
C TYR A 21 3.35 18.52 31.37
N CYS A 22 4.46 19.25 31.17
CA CYS A 22 5.48 19.51 32.18
C CYS A 22 6.28 20.72 31.73
N ALA A 23 6.15 21.83 32.46
CA ALA A 23 7.01 22.99 32.32
C ALA A 23 8.47 22.61 32.62
N ILE A 24 9.39 22.97 31.74
CA ILE A 24 10.84 22.81 31.95
C ILE A 24 11.48 24.21 31.85
N PRO A 25 12.46 24.57 32.70
CA PRO A 25 13.10 25.89 32.66
C PRO A 25 13.94 26.06 31.39
N ALA A 26 14.19 27.33 31.06
CA ALA A 26 15.02 27.76 29.95
C ALA A 26 16.40 27.09 29.91
N ILE A 27 16.87 26.90 28.67
CA ILE A 27 18.21 26.46 28.19
C ILE A 27 18.69 25.06 28.60
N ALA A 28 18.23 24.06 27.83
CA ALA A 28 18.95 22.82 27.57
C ALA A 28 19.10 22.66 26.04
N SER A 29 20.27 22.23 25.59
CA SER A 29 20.64 21.97 24.19
C SER A 29 19.51 21.35 23.37
N ALA A 30 19.30 21.84 22.13
CA ALA A 30 18.39 21.33 21.12
C ALA A 30 18.37 19.79 21.06
N ALA A 31 17.44 19.20 21.80
CA ALA A 31 17.17 17.78 21.79
C ALA A 31 15.79 17.63 21.15
N TRP A 32 15.70 16.89 20.05
CA TRP A 32 14.46 16.55 19.33
C TRP A 32 13.29 16.33 20.31
N THR A 33 12.35 17.29 20.36
CA THR A 33 11.55 17.48 21.59
C THR A 33 10.11 17.00 21.48
N THR A 34 9.59 16.72 20.27
CA THR A 34 8.19 16.29 20.11
C THR A 34 8.00 15.38 18.89
N VAL A 35 7.39 14.21 19.12
CA VAL A 35 6.90 13.31 18.05
C VAL A 35 5.46 13.68 17.76
N THR A 36 5.11 13.84 16.48
CA THR A 36 3.71 14.08 16.08
C THR A 36 2.84 12.85 16.32
N GLU A 37 1.53 13.01 16.11
CA GLU A 37 0.66 11.87 15.80
C GLU A 37 1.19 11.11 14.57
N SER A 38 0.61 9.94 14.33
CA SER A 38 0.90 9.11 13.16
C SER A 38 -0.13 9.37 12.06
N THR A 39 0.28 9.28 10.79
CA THR A 39 -0.67 9.13 9.68
C THR A 39 -1.36 7.76 9.72
N GLY A 40 -2.23 7.49 8.76
CA GLY A 40 -2.58 6.11 8.41
C GLY A 40 -1.36 5.33 7.88
N ALA A 41 -1.55 4.03 7.71
CA ALA A 41 -0.48 3.10 7.34
C ALA A 41 -0.11 3.21 5.84
N ILE A 42 1.15 2.90 5.54
CA ILE A 42 1.63 2.70 4.18
C ILE A 42 1.25 1.29 3.73
N ASN A 43 0.53 1.19 2.61
CA ASN A 43 0.17 -0.07 1.99
C ASN A 43 0.91 -0.28 0.67
N SER A 44 1.02 -1.55 0.27
CA SER A 44 1.57 -2.00 -1.00
C SER A 44 0.50 -2.08 -2.09
N THR A 45 0.94 -2.40 -3.30
CA THR A 45 0.07 -2.93 -4.34
C THR A 45 -0.46 -4.30 -3.94
N VAL A 46 -1.57 -4.68 -4.58
CA VAL A 46 -2.20 -5.98 -4.38
C VAL A 46 -1.43 -6.99 -5.24
N PRO A 47 -1.00 -8.16 -4.73
CA PRO A 47 -0.29 -9.12 -5.55
C PRO A 47 -1.19 -9.70 -6.65
N TRP A 48 -0.59 -10.11 -7.77
CA TRP A 48 -1.31 -10.69 -8.92
C TRP A 48 -0.61 -11.92 -9.48
N ILE A 49 -1.35 -12.67 -10.29
CA ILE A 49 -0.83 -13.78 -11.09
C ILE A 49 -0.41 -13.25 -12.46
N GLN A 50 0.73 -13.70 -12.96
CA GLN A 50 1.15 -13.50 -14.35
C GLN A 50 1.50 -14.86 -14.99
N ASP A 51 1.56 -14.92 -16.32
CA ASP A 51 2.06 -16.12 -16.97
C ASP A 51 3.60 -16.21 -16.87
N THR A 52 4.16 -17.36 -17.24
CA THR A 52 5.61 -17.60 -17.23
C THR A 52 6.23 -17.51 -18.62
N SER A 53 5.56 -16.80 -19.54
CA SER A 53 6.09 -16.59 -20.88
C SER A 53 7.33 -15.68 -20.84
N ALA A 54 8.06 -15.60 -21.95
CA ALA A 54 9.24 -14.73 -22.04
C ALA A 54 8.89 -13.23 -21.86
N THR A 55 7.63 -12.86 -22.09
CA THR A 55 7.07 -11.53 -21.86
C THR A 55 5.81 -11.71 -21.01
N PRO A 56 5.97 -11.82 -19.67
CA PRO A 56 4.86 -12.12 -18.78
C PRO A 56 3.67 -11.19 -19.00
N VAL A 57 2.48 -11.78 -19.01
CA VAL A 57 1.22 -11.04 -19.10
C VAL A 57 0.52 -11.08 -17.73
N ASP A 58 0.26 -9.90 -17.17
CA ASP A 58 -0.45 -9.74 -15.91
C ASP A 58 -1.88 -10.27 -16.00
N HIS A 59 -2.33 -10.95 -14.94
CA HIS A 59 -3.63 -11.60 -14.83
C HIS A 59 -3.87 -12.74 -15.83
N HIS A 60 -2.79 -13.33 -16.36
CA HIS A 60 -2.85 -14.47 -17.26
C HIS A 60 -2.11 -15.69 -16.70
N VAL A 61 -2.44 -16.87 -17.23
CA VAL A 61 -1.70 -18.12 -17.04
C VAL A 61 -1.55 -18.82 -18.37
N SER A 62 -0.56 -19.70 -18.49
CA SER A 62 -0.43 -20.59 -19.66
C SER A 62 -0.71 -22.04 -19.27
N ILE A 63 -1.22 -22.82 -20.21
CA ILE A 63 -1.58 -24.24 -19.99
C ILE A 63 -0.79 -25.11 -20.96
N SER A 64 -0.23 -26.20 -20.45
CA SER A 64 0.33 -27.28 -21.27
C SER A 64 -0.37 -28.61 -20.98
N ALA A 65 -0.34 -29.56 -21.91
CA ALA A 65 -0.92 -30.87 -21.72
C ALA A 65 0.05 -31.98 -22.17
N LYS A 66 0.26 -32.96 -21.29
CA LYS A 66 0.92 -34.22 -21.60
C LYS A 66 -0.13 -35.26 -21.97
N ARG A 67 -0.02 -35.79 -23.19
CA ARG A 67 -1.00 -36.73 -23.74
C ARG A 67 -0.87 -38.12 -23.14
N GLY A 68 -2.01 -38.72 -22.80
CA GLY A 68 -2.09 -40.13 -22.45
C GLY A 68 -2.04 -41.03 -23.69
N GLY A 69 -0.85 -41.49 -24.08
CA GLY A 69 -0.65 -42.38 -25.24
C GLY A 69 -0.65 -41.66 -26.60
N SER A 70 -0.82 -42.41 -27.69
CA SER A 70 -0.82 -41.87 -29.07
C SER A 70 -2.22 -41.41 -29.49
N LYS A 71 -2.62 -40.20 -29.10
CA LYS A 71 -3.88 -39.58 -29.53
C LYS A 71 -3.63 -38.37 -30.44
N SER A 72 -4.37 -38.27 -31.55
CA SER A 72 -4.09 -37.32 -32.66
C SER A 72 -5.03 -36.11 -32.73
N THR A 73 -5.89 -35.89 -31.73
CA THR A 73 -6.85 -34.77 -31.75
C THR A 73 -6.25 -33.54 -31.07
N ALA A 74 -6.57 -32.34 -31.57
CA ALA A 74 -6.19 -31.09 -30.90
C ALA A 74 -6.88 -30.93 -29.53
N GLN A 75 -8.07 -31.50 -29.35
CA GLN A 75 -8.85 -31.44 -28.11
C GLN A 75 -8.26 -32.30 -26.99
N LEU A 76 -8.35 -31.82 -25.74
CA LEU A 76 -8.01 -32.58 -24.52
C LEU A 76 -8.83 -33.87 -24.40
N ALA A 77 -8.21 -34.95 -23.91
CA ALA A 77 -8.85 -36.25 -23.78
C ALA A 77 -8.67 -36.86 -22.38
N VAL A 78 -9.54 -37.80 -22.02
CA VAL A 78 -9.39 -38.61 -20.80
C VAL A 78 -8.01 -39.26 -20.76
N GLY A 79 -7.33 -39.12 -19.62
CA GLY A 79 -5.96 -39.57 -19.37
C GLY A 79 -4.88 -38.56 -19.72
N ASP A 80 -5.23 -37.42 -20.32
CA ASP A 80 -4.28 -36.31 -20.50
C ASP A 80 -4.03 -35.64 -19.14
N GLU A 81 -2.78 -35.30 -18.88
CA GLU A 81 -2.36 -34.50 -17.74
C GLU A 81 -2.18 -33.06 -18.18
N VAL A 82 -2.97 -32.15 -17.63
CA VAL A 82 -2.84 -30.71 -17.85
C VAL A 82 -2.00 -30.08 -16.74
N THR A 83 -1.20 -29.10 -17.10
CA THR A 83 -0.34 -28.34 -16.19
C THR A 83 -0.57 -26.85 -16.41
N VAL A 84 -0.85 -26.12 -15.34
CA VAL A 84 -0.86 -24.66 -15.35
C VAL A 84 0.54 -24.12 -15.07
N HIS A 85 0.94 -23.11 -15.83
CA HIS A 85 2.16 -22.34 -15.57
C HIS A 85 1.77 -20.91 -15.26
N TRP A 86 2.26 -20.43 -14.13
CA TRP A 86 1.92 -19.15 -13.52
C TRP A 86 3.12 -18.65 -12.72
N GLY A 87 3.17 -17.34 -12.49
CA GLY A 87 4.11 -16.67 -11.61
C GLY A 87 3.38 -15.73 -10.67
N LEU A 88 3.92 -15.57 -9.45
CA LEU A 88 3.48 -14.55 -8.51
C LEU A 88 4.20 -13.23 -8.81
N ALA A 89 3.46 -12.13 -8.79
CA ALA A 89 4.01 -10.79 -8.97
C ALA A 89 3.40 -9.81 -7.96
N ASP A 90 4.23 -8.84 -7.58
CA ASP A 90 3.88 -7.71 -6.74
C ASP A 90 4.82 -6.54 -7.07
N ALA A 91 4.33 -5.30 -7.08
CA ALA A 91 5.12 -4.15 -7.54
C ALA A 91 6.23 -3.75 -6.56
N GLU A 92 6.05 -4.06 -5.28
CA GLU A 92 7.00 -3.76 -4.22
C GLU A 92 8.05 -4.87 -4.04
N GLY A 93 7.85 -6.00 -4.72
CA GLY A 93 8.71 -7.18 -4.68
C GLY A 93 8.35 -8.14 -3.55
N ASP A 94 7.11 -8.08 -3.05
CA ASP A 94 6.63 -9.04 -2.05
C ASP A 94 6.57 -10.44 -2.66
N THR A 95 7.11 -11.42 -1.95
CA THR A 95 7.22 -12.81 -2.42
C THR A 95 6.72 -13.78 -1.36
N ASP A 96 6.63 -15.05 -1.74
CA ASP A 96 6.39 -16.15 -0.82
C ASP A 96 7.38 -17.29 -1.10
N ALA A 97 7.82 -17.97 -0.05
CA ALA A 97 8.87 -18.98 -0.14
C ALA A 97 8.40 -20.16 -1.01
N ASN A 98 8.96 -20.25 -2.22
CA ASN A 98 8.54 -21.19 -3.26
C ASN A 98 7.05 -21.06 -3.65
N ASP A 99 6.46 -19.87 -3.43
CA ASP A 99 5.05 -19.54 -3.68
C ASP A 99 4.06 -20.52 -3.01
N ALA A 100 4.42 -21.08 -1.86
CA ALA A 100 3.69 -22.15 -1.19
C ALA A 100 2.22 -21.80 -0.88
N SER A 101 1.98 -20.56 -0.45
CA SER A 101 0.66 -20.03 -0.12
C SER A 101 -0.21 -19.92 -1.37
N THR A 102 0.33 -19.40 -2.47
CA THR A 102 -0.40 -19.34 -3.75
C THR A 102 -0.63 -20.74 -4.32
N LYS A 103 0.35 -21.66 -4.25
CA LYS A 103 0.17 -23.06 -4.68
C LYS A 103 -0.99 -23.75 -3.97
N ALA A 104 -1.20 -23.46 -2.69
CA ALA A 104 -2.27 -24.03 -1.89
C ALA A 104 -3.68 -23.55 -2.32
N THR A 105 -3.79 -22.43 -3.04
CA THR A 105 -5.07 -21.89 -3.52
C THR A 105 -5.51 -22.47 -4.85
N ILE A 106 -4.63 -23.17 -5.57
CA ILE A 106 -4.91 -23.72 -6.89
C ILE A 106 -5.96 -24.83 -6.81
N LYS A 107 -7.12 -24.62 -7.46
CA LYS A 107 -8.20 -25.60 -7.57
C LYS A 107 -8.64 -25.79 -9.02
N TRP A 108 -8.79 -27.04 -9.43
CA TRP A 108 -9.37 -27.39 -10.73
C TRP A 108 -10.89 -27.43 -10.66
N LEU A 109 -11.52 -26.99 -11.76
CA LEU A 109 -12.96 -26.81 -11.89
C LEU A 109 -13.52 -27.72 -12.98
N ARG A 110 -14.68 -28.31 -12.74
CA ARG A 110 -15.52 -29.00 -13.74
C ARG A 110 -16.84 -28.26 -13.87
N ASN A 111 -17.11 -27.72 -15.06
CA ASN A 111 -18.27 -26.84 -15.30
C ASN A 111 -18.37 -25.70 -14.27
N GLY A 112 -17.23 -25.10 -13.91
CA GLY A 112 -17.14 -24.00 -12.93
C GLY A 112 -17.31 -24.42 -11.47
N GLN A 113 -17.35 -25.72 -11.15
CA GLN A 113 -17.42 -26.22 -9.77
C GLN A 113 -16.11 -26.90 -9.38
N GLU A 114 -15.62 -26.68 -8.16
CA GLU A 114 -14.40 -27.32 -7.66
C GLU A 114 -14.49 -28.86 -7.73
N ILE A 115 -13.43 -29.47 -8.25
CA ILE A 115 -13.30 -30.92 -8.26
C ILE A 115 -12.60 -31.30 -6.96
N SER A 116 -13.31 -32.00 -6.07
CA SER A 116 -12.77 -32.45 -4.78
C SER A 116 -11.43 -33.18 -4.94
N GLY A 117 -10.39 -32.68 -4.28
CA GLY A 117 -9.04 -33.25 -4.29
C GLY A 117 -8.20 -32.95 -5.54
N ALA A 118 -8.73 -32.19 -6.51
CA ALA A 118 -7.98 -31.73 -7.67
C ALA A 118 -7.33 -30.38 -7.36
N GLU A 119 -6.20 -30.44 -6.68
CA GLU A 119 -5.45 -29.28 -6.17
C GLU A 119 -4.04 -29.26 -6.76
N GLY A 120 -3.45 -28.07 -6.81
CA GLY A 120 -2.09 -27.89 -7.33
C GLY A 120 -2.03 -27.75 -8.85
N GLU A 121 -0.79 -27.68 -9.35
CA GLU A 121 -0.50 -27.21 -10.71
C GLU A 121 -0.86 -28.21 -11.81
N THR A 122 -1.08 -29.48 -11.46
CA THR A 122 -1.37 -30.54 -12.41
C THR A 122 -2.71 -31.21 -12.15
N TYR A 123 -3.38 -31.62 -13.22
CA TYR A 123 -4.60 -32.42 -13.13
C TYR A 123 -4.68 -33.44 -14.26
N THR A 124 -4.95 -34.70 -13.92
CA THR A 124 -5.20 -35.75 -14.90
C THR A 124 -6.70 -35.84 -15.19
N LEU A 125 -7.08 -35.67 -16.45
CA LEU A 125 -8.46 -35.76 -16.89
C LEU A 125 -9.02 -37.17 -16.69
N THR A 126 -10.16 -37.24 -16.02
CA THR A 126 -10.90 -38.46 -15.72
C THR A 126 -12.05 -38.67 -16.70
N SER A 127 -12.68 -39.84 -16.65
CA SER A 127 -13.88 -40.11 -17.45
C SER A 127 -15.05 -39.17 -17.13
N ALA A 128 -15.13 -38.62 -15.91
CA ALA A 128 -16.15 -37.67 -15.50
C ALA A 128 -16.02 -36.29 -16.16
N ASP A 129 -14.87 -36.00 -16.75
CA ASP A 129 -14.54 -34.74 -17.44
C ASP A 129 -14.95 -34.75 -18.91
N ALA A 130 -15.28 -35.93 -19.46
CA ALA A 130 -15.64 -36.07 -20.86
C ALA A 130 -16.82 -35.17 -21.24
N GLY A 131 -16.61 -34.27 -22.21
CA GLY A 131 -17.62 -33.31 -22.68
C GLY A 131 -17.94 -32.19 -21.69
N LYS A 132 -17.16 -32.03 -20.61
CA LYS A 132 -17.33 -30.96 -19.63
C LYS A 132 -16.26 -29.89 -19.84
N LYS A 133 -16.58 -28.66 -19.42
CA LYS A 133 -15.60 -27.58 -19.34
C LYS A 133 -14.68 -27.87 -18.16
N ILE A 134 -13.39 -27.79 -18.40
CA ILE A 134 -12.38 -27.85 -17.35
C ILE A 134 -11.82 -26.45 -17.20
N GLY A 135 -11.75 -25.98 -15.96
CA GLY A 135 -11.22 -24.67 -15.61
C GLY A 135 -10.29 -24.78 -14.43
N ILE A 136 -9.74 -23.64 -14.04
CA ILE A 136 -8.84 -23.51 -12.89
C ILE A 136 -9.07 -22.16 -12.23
N LYS A 137 -8.85 -22.11 -10.93
CA LYS A 137 -8.76 -20.85 -10.19
C LYS A 137 -7.53 -20.82 -9.31
N ILE A 138 -6.96 -19.63 -9.15
CA ILE A 138 -5.74 -19.35 -8.40
C ILE A 138 -5.93 -18.01 -7.67
N THR A 139 -5.65 -17.98 -6.38
CA THR A 139 -5.62 -16.74 -5.58
C THR A 139 -4.17 -16.39 -5.24
N PRO A 140 -3.62 -15.29 -5.78
CA PRO A 140 -2.26 -14.86 -5.46
C PRO A 140 -2.17 -14.47 -3.99
N THR A 141 -1.13 -14.96 -3.32
CA THR A 141 -0.85 -14.72 -1.90
C THR A 141 0.66 -14.61 -1.68
N THR A 142 1.09 -13.48 -1.13
CA THR A 142 2.47 -13.19 -0.74
C THR A 142 2.67 -13.44 0.77
N ALA A 143 3.92 -13.61 1.19
CA ALA A 143 4.25 -13.71 2.60
C ALA A 143 4.30 -12.32 3.26
N THR A 144 4.80 -11.32 2.53
CA THR A 144 4.88 -9.88 2.88
C THR A 144 3.85 -9.08 2.06
N GLY A 145 3.70 -7.78 2.28
CA GLY A 145 2.64 -7.01 1.60
C GLY A 145 1.43 -6.71 2.48
N ILE A 146 0.88 -5.50 2.33
CA ILE A 146 -0.48 -5.19 2.76
C ILE A 146 -1.19 -4.49 1.60
N PRO A 147 -2.13 -5.16 0.91
CA PRO A 147 -2.68 -6.47 1.22
C PRO A 147 -1.84 -7.65 0.69
N ALA A 148 -1.70 -8.72 1.48
CA ALA A 148 -0.97 -9.93 1.09
C ALA A 148 -1.76 -10.89 0.18
N VAL A 149 -3.05 -10.63 -0.06
CA VAL A 149 -3.93 -11.49 -0.85
C VAL A 149 -4.55 -10.67 -1.97
N GLY A 150 -4.42 -11.18 -3.19
CA GLY A 150 -5.00 -10.53 -4.37
C GLY A 150 -6.29 -11.15 -4.86
N ALA A 151 -6.78 -10.60 -5.97
CA ALA A 151 -8.01 -11.06 -6.60
C ALA A 151 -7.82 -12.48 -7.18
N GLU A 152 -8.82 -13.35 -7.00
CA GLU A 152 -8.83 -14.70 -7.56
C GLU A 152 -8.87 -14.62 -9.10
N LEU A 153 -7.87 -15.21 -9.75
CA LEU A 153 -7.86 -15.44 -11.18
C LEU A 153 -8.64 -16.73 -11.47
N THR A 154 -9.67 -16.64 -12.31
CA THR A 154 -10.43 -17.82 -12.78
C THR A 154 -10.34 -17.94 -14.29
N LEU A 155 -9.83 -19.08 -14.75
CA LEU A 155 -9.90 -19.49 -16.16
C LEU A 155 -11.01 -20.53 -16.29
N ALA A 156 -12.17 -20.09 -16.77
CA ALA A 156 -13.40 -20.88 -16.73
C ALA A 156 -13.43 -22.09 -17.67
N ASP A 157 -12.64 -22.04 -18.75
CA ASP A 157 -12.61 -23.08 -19.78
C ASP A 157 -11.24 -23.13 -20.47
N ILE A 158 -10.49 -24.20 -20.22
CA ILE A 158 -9.22 -24.52 -20.86
C ILE A 158 -9.37 -25.52 -22.02
N THR A 159 -10.60 -25.93 -22.33
CA THR A 159 -10.86 -26.96 -23.35
C THR A 159 -10.83 -26.42 -24.78
N ASN A 160 -10.86 -25.08 -24.91
CA ASN A 160 -10.55 -24.33 -26.12
C ASN A 160 -9.30 -23.47 -25.83
N GLY A 161 -8.36 -23.39 -26.75
CA GLY A 161 -7.12 -22.60 -26.59
C GLY A 161 -7.38 -21.14 -26.19
N PRO A 162 -6.34 -20.39 -25.77
CA PRO A 162 -6.49 -19.08 -25.15
C PRO A 162 -7.30 -18.16 -26.06
N GLY A 163 -8.48 -17.77 -25.59
CA GLY A 163 -9.37 -16.82 -26.25
C GLY A 163 -8.96 -15.40 -25.87
N ASP A 164 -8.38 -14.71 -26.83
CA ASP A 164 -8.15 -13.28 -26.87
C ASP A 164 -9.50 -12.56 -26.82
N ASN A 165 -9.73 -11.84 -25.72
CA ASN A 165 -10.89 -10.95 -25.56
C ASN A 165 -10.37 -9.51 -25.59
N ASP A 166 -10.02 -9.06 -26.80
CA ASP A 166 -9.77 -7.65 -27.11
C ASP A 166 -11.10 -6.90 -27.16
N GLY A 167 -11.41 -6.22 -26.06
CA GLY A 167 -12.49 -5.26 -25.96
C GLY A 167 -12.02 -3.86 -26.34
N SER A 168 -11.78 -3.64 -27.64
CA SER A 168 -11.64 -2.32 -28.24
C SER A 168 -12.99 -1.59 -28.28
N GLY A 169 -13.04 -0.40 -27.67
CA GLY A 169 -14.14 0.56 -27.78
C GLY A 169 -13.59 1.98 -27.84
N GLY A 170 -13.36 2.49 -29.05
CA GLY A 170 -13.03 3.89 -29.30
C GLY A 170 -14.27 4.76 -29.57
N SER A 171 -14.15 6.06 -29.29
CA SER A 171 -14.69 7.23 -30.04
C SER A 171 -14.36 8.49 -29.21
N ASP A 172 -13.47 9.37 -29.66
CA ASP A 172 -13.73 10.56 -30.50
C ASP A 172 -14.87 11.48 -29.99
N GLY A 173 -14.50 12.75 -29.77
CA GLY A 173 -15.36 13.82 -29.25
C GLY A 173 -14.57 15.11 -29.01
N THR A 174 -14.35 15.86 -30.10
CA THR A 174 -13.85 17.25 -30.12
C THR A 174 -14.90 18.23 -29.57
N GLY A 175 -14.47 19.30 -28.89
CA GLY A 175 -15.35 20.35 -28.37
C GLY A 175 -14.60 21.61 -27.90
N ASP A 176 -14.56 22.60 -28.78
CA ASP A 176 -14.21 24.01 -28.57
C ASP A 176 -15.27 24.73 -27.69
N GLY A 177 -14.84 25.70 -26.87
CA GLY A 177 -15.73 26.54 -26.06
C GLY A 177 -14.99 27.57 -25.21
N SER A 178 -14.75 28.73 -25.81
CA SER A 178 -14.22 29.96 -25.19
C SER A 178 -15.24 30.69 -24.29
N GLY A 179 -14.74 31.42 -23.27
CA GLY A 179 -15.55 32.35 -22.47
C GLY A 179 -14.72 33.24 -21.55
N SER A 180 -14.55 34.51 -21.92
CA SER A 180 -13.95 35.61 -21.14
C SER A 180 -14.98 36.26 -20.19
N GLY A 181 -14.50 36.91 -19.11
CA GLY A 181 -15.30 37.86 -18.33
C GLY A 181 -14.61 38.38 -17.06
N ASP A 182 -14.40 39.70 -17.02
CA ASP A 182 -13.57 40.50 -16.10
C ASP A 182 -14.22 40.95 -14.77
N GLY A 183 -13.37 41.45 -13.84
CA GLY A 183 -13.66 42.52 -12.85
C GLY A 183 -13.54 42.09 -11.38
N GLY A 184 -12.90 42.81 -10.44
CA GLY A 184 -12.20 44.09 -10.40
C GLY A 184 -12.20 44.64 -8.95
N GLY A 185 -11.00 44.90 -8.37
CA GLY A 185 -10.65 45.81 -7.24
C GLY A 185 -11.34 45.68 -5.86
N SER A 186 -10.87 46.24 -4.75
CA SER A 186 -9.56 46.64 -4.19
C SER A 186 -9.77 47.05 -2.71
N ALA A 187 -8.73 46.87 -1.89
CA ALA A 187 -8.36 47.55 -0.63
C ALA A 187 -9.21 47.38 0.66
N SER A 188 -8.56 46.79 1.66
CA SER A 188 -8.46 47.40 2.99
C SER A 188 -7.08 47.11 3.60
N ASP A 189 -6.42 48.18 4.08
CA ASP A 189 -5.27 48.17 4.99
C ASP A 189 -5.49 47.22 6.16
N ASP A 190 -4.45 46.50 6.58
CA ASP A 190 -4.29 46.12 7.99
C ASP A 190 -2.82 45.89 8.39
N ILE A 191 -2.53 46.34 9.61
CA ILE A 191 -1.24 46.66 10.22
C ILE A 191 -0.39 45.39 10.51
N PRO A 192 0.95 45.41 10.37
CA PRO A 192 1.79 44.25 10.69
C PRO A 192 1.76 43.96 12.19
N ALA A 193 1.26 42.79 12.57
CA ALA A 193 1.44 42.26 13.92
C ALA A 193 2.93 41.95 14.13
N GLY A 194 3.50 42.51 15.20
CA GLY A 194 4.84 42.17 15.66
C GLY A 194 4.92 40.71 16.12
N PRO A 195 6.12 40.12 16.20
CA PRO A 195 6.28 38.69 16.44
C PRO A 195 5.84 38.31 17.86
N VAL A 196 4.78 37.52 17.95
CA VAL A 196 4.48 36.70 19.13
C VAL A 196 5.07 35.32 18.85
N VAL A 197 6.02 34.87 19.66
CA VAL A 197 6.56 33.51 19.55
C VAL A 197 5.49 32.59 20.13
N ASP A 198 4.62 32.07 19.25
CA ASP A 198 3.53 31.21 19.66
C ASP A 198 4.05 29.81 19.99
N ASN A 199 3.85 29.37 21.22
CA ASN A 199 4.41 28.14 21.76
C ASN A 199 3.51 26.91 21.46
N ASN A 200 2.64 27.03 20.45
CA ASN A 200 1.58 26.08 20.07
C ASN A 200 1.70 25.61 18.61
N VAL A 201 2.92 25.36 18.14
CA VAL A 201 3.15 24.88 16.76
C VAL A 201 2.45 23.54 16.51
N LYS A 202 1.71 23.49 15.41
CA LYS A 202 1.03 22.31 14.86
C LYS A 202 1.77 21.79 13.64
N VAL A 203 1.51 20.53 13.28
CA VAL A 203 2.12 19.88 12.13
C VAL A 203 1.06 19.37 11.17
N VAL A 204 1.36 19.48 9.88
CA VAL A 204 0.65 18.82 8.79
C VAL A 204 1.62 17.91 8.06
N ILE A 205 1.24 16.65 7.87
CA ILE A 205 1.83 15.78 6.85
C ILE A 205 0.81 15.66 5.73
N TYR A 206 1.23 15.94 4.51
CA TYR A 206 0.35 15.91 3.33
C TYR A 206 1.08 15.30 2.14
N LYS A 207 0.31 14.82 1.15
CA LYS A 207 0.85 14.36 -0.12
C LYS A 207 1.37 15.57 -0.90
N THR A 208 2.62 15.54 -1.37
CA THR A 208 3.29 16.72 -1.96
C THR A 208 2.54 17.32 -3.16
N ASP A 209 1.83 16.51 -3.94
CA ASP A 209 1.04 16.95 -5.10
C ASP A 209 -0.42 17.32 -4.75
N ASP A 210 -0.84 17.21 -3.48
CA ASP A 210 -2.16 17.63 -3.04
C ASP A 210 -2.21 19.15 -2.88
N THR A 211 -2.86 19.81 -3.83
CA THR A 211 -3.12 21.26 -3.80
C THR A 211 -3.87 21.74 -2.56
N ASN A 212 -4.69 20.88 -1.94
CA ASN A 212 -5.44 21.21 -0.73
C ASN A 212 -4.63 20.95 0.55
N LYS A 213 -3.47 20.29 0.44
CA LYS A 213 -2.57 19.96 1.55
C LYS A 213 -3.32 19.31 2.72
N LYS A 214 -4.18 18.33 2.41
CA LYS A 214 -4.98 17.62 3.42
C LYS A 214 -4.06 17.06 4.49
N ASN A 215 -4.35 17.35 5.76
CA ASN A 215 -3.60 16.79 6.87
C ASN A 215 -3.93 15.30 7.03
N LEU A 216 -2.90 14.46 6.91
CA LEU A 216 -2.98 13.01 7.04
C LEU A 216 -2.73 12.53 8.47
N LEU A 217 -2.21 13.40 9.36
CA LEU A 217 -1.98 13.06 10.77
C LEU A 217 -3.30 12.76 11.49
N GLY A 218 -3.32 11.70 12.30
CA GLY A 218 -4.49 11.28 13.07
C GLY A 218 -5.61 10.67 12.21
N THR A 219 -5.40 10.49 10.91
CA THR A 219 -6.37 9.88 9.99
C THR A 219 -6.12 8.40 9.78
N THR A 220 -7.07 7.72 9.13
CA THR A 220 -6.91 6.34 8.63
C THR A 220 -6.66 6.31 7.12
N ASP A 221 -6.29 7.43 6.51
CA ASP A 221 -6.00 7.48 5.07
C ASP A 221 -4.77 6.62 4.78
N ILE A 222 -4.90 5.73 3.80
CA ILE A 222 -3.80 4.86 3.40
C ILE A 222 -2.79 5.66 2.59
N LEU A 223 -1.52 5.53 2.95
CA LEU A 223 -0.41 6.11 2.22
C LEU A 223 0.06 5.12 1.15
N ALA A 224 0.34 5.62 -0.04
CA ALA A 224 0.83 4.83 -1.18
C ALA A 224 2.36 4.89 -1.30
N THR A 225 2.93 3.85 -1.92
CA THR A 225 4.30 3.83 -2.47
C THR A 225 4.40 4.75 -3.70
N LYS A 226 5.61 4.96 -4.23
CA LYS A 226 5.90 5.86 -5.37
C LYS A 226 5.33 7.27 -5.19
N THR A 227 5.25 7.72 -3.94
CA THR A 227 4.55 8.95 -3.56
C THR A 227 5.42 9.79 -2.64
N SER A 228 5.40 11.11 -2.84
CA SER A 228 6.10 12.06 -2.00
C SER A 228 5.16 12.67 -0.96
N TYR A 229 5.65 12.81 0.27
CA TYR A 229 4.96 13.47 1.38
C TYR A 229 5.80 14.63 1.92
N SER A 230 5.13 15.72 2.24
CA SER A 230 5.74 16.96 2.71
C SER A 230 5.18 17.37 4.08
N VAL A 231 5.92 18.24 4.76
CA VAL A 231 5.59 18.73 6.10
C VAL A 231 5.33 20.23 6.06
N ILE A 232 4.34 20.68 6.81
CA ILE A 232 4.20 22.08 7.24
C ILE A 232 4.16 22.13 8.76
N LEU A 233 4.97 23.00 9.36
CA LEU A 233 4.82 23.41 10.75
C LEU A 233 4.18 24.81 10.75
N TYR A 234 3.11 25.00 11.51
CA TYR A 234 2.37 26.27 11.54
C TYR A 234 1.98 26.67 12.96
N SER A 235 1.89 27.98 13.23
CA SER A 235 1.66 28.52 14.58
C SER A 235 0.23 28.35 15.10
N ASP A 236 -0.77 28.22 14.21
CA ASP A 236 -2.20 28.07 14.54
C ASP A 236 -2.71 29.16 15.50
N ALA A 237 -2.44 30.44 15.18
CA ALA A 237 -2.61 31.56 16.11
C ALA A 237 -4.09 31.82 16.46
N ASN A 238 -5.01 31.39 15.58
CA ASN A 238 -6.45 31.51 15.76
C ASN A 238 -7.12 30.20 16.21
N ASN A 239 -6.35 29.14 16.45
CA ASN A 239 -6.82 27.81 16.88
C ASN A 239 -7.89 27.18 15.97
N ASN A 240 -7.84 27.46 14.67
CA ASN A 240 -8.79 26.90 13.71
C ASN A 240 -8.35 25.53 13.13
N ASN A 241 -7.16 25.05 13.50
CA ASN A 241 -6.55 23.82 13.00
C ASN A 241 -6.37 23.79 11.47
N LYS A 242 -6.09 24.94 10.87
CA LYS A 242 -5.80 25.10 9.45
C LYS A 242 -4.56 25.96 9.26
N VAL A 243 -3.87 25.74 8.15
CA VAL A 243 -2.73 26.57 7.77
C VAL A 243 -3.26 27.83 7.10
N ASP A 244 -3.24 28.96 7.81
CA ASP A 244 -3.60 30.25 7.25
C ASP A 244 -2.40 31.00 6.65
N THR A 245 -2.69 32.04 5.87
CA THR A 245 -1.64 32.85 5.23
C THR A 245 -0.77 33.53 6.28
N GLY A 246 0.54 33.31 6.19
CA GLY A 246 1.52 33.88 7.14
C GLY A 246 1.77 33.04 8.39
N GLU A 247 1.08 31.90 8.56
CA GLU A 247 1.27 31.02 9.72
C GLU A 247 2.27 29.87 9.47
N ASP A 248 2.74 29.68 8.23
CA ASP A 248 3.78 28.69 7.92
C ASP A 248 5.12 29.11 8.53
N VAL A 249 5.53 28.38 9.56
CA VAL A 249 6.78 28.59 10.29
C VAL A 249 7.79 27.48 10.03
N THR A 250 7.57 26.62 9.03
CA THR A 250 8.41 25.44 8.74
C THR A 250 9.90 25.77 8.66
N SER A 251 10.25 26.91 8.07
CA SER A 251 11.64 27.34 7.91
C SER A 251 12.36 27.63 9.23
N GLN A 252 11.62 27.86 10.33
CA GLN A 252 12.15 28.14 11.67
C GLN A 252 12.45 26.86 12.47
N TYR A 253 12.09 25.70 11.95
CA TYR A 253 12.25 24.41 12.61
C TYR A 253 13.14 23.47 11.80
N ASP A 254 13.82 22.58 12.51
CA ASP A 254 14.35 21.34 11.95
C ASP A 254 13.37 20.21 12.24
N TYR A 255 13.12 19.35 11.25
CA TYR A 255 12.36 18.12 11.41
C TYR A 255 13.08 16.93 10.78
N ARG A 256 12.80 15.75 11.34
CA ARG A 256 13.25 14.46 10.81
C ARG A 256 12.10 13.48 10.77
N TRP A 257 12.09 12.65 9.73
CA TRP A 257 11.06 11.64 9.52
C TRP A 257 11.24 10.46 10.46
N ARG A 258 10.11 9.87 10.86
CA ARG A 258 10.03 8.65 11.64
C ARG A 258 8.95 7.75 11.09
N PHE A 259 9.29 6.48 10.87
CA PHE A 259 8.30 5.43 10.74
C PHE A 259 7.82 5.04 12.13
N SER A 260 6.52 5.16 12.34
CA SER A 260 5.84 4.86 13.61
C SER A 260 5.04 3.56 13.48
N GLY A 261 4.82 2.88 14.60
CA GLY A 261 4.17 1.58 14.63
C GLY A 261 5.14 0.44 14.30
N THR A 262 4.62 -0.60 13.67
CA THR A 262 5.37 -1.78 13.25
C THR A 262 5.16 -2.07 11.78
N SER A 263 6.12 -2.72 11.12
CA SER A 263 5.92 -3.26 9.78
C SER A 263 4.81 -4.30 9.78
N ALA A 264 4.42 -4.73 8.58
CA ALA A 264 3.51 -5.87 8.38
C ALA A 264 3.90 -7.10 9.23
N HIS A 265 5.21 -7.36 9.41
CA HIS A 265 5.72 -8.53 10.15
C HIS A 265 6.27 -8.18 11.53
N GLY A 266 5.86 -7.03 12.08
CA GLY A 266 6.10 -6.69 13.48
C GLY A 266 7.46 -6.04 13.76
N THR A 267 8.22 -5.64 12.73
CA THR A 267 9.47 -4.90 12.94
C THR A 267 9.12 -3.50 13.45
N ALA A 268 9.76 -3.06 14.54
CA ALA A 268 9.46 -1.74 15.10
C ALA A 268 10.01 -0.60 14.23
N GLY A 269 9.24 0.48 14.12
CA GLY A 269 9.65 1.67 13.40
C GLY A 269 10.75 2.47 14.12
N GLY A 270 11.26 3.49 13.45
CA GLY A 270 12.43 4.24 13.87
C GLY A 270 12.61 5.54 13.09
N VAL A 271 13.67 6.28 13.44
CA VAL A 271 14.02 7.53 12.75
C VAL A 271 14.63 7.19 11.40
N VAL A 272 14.15 7.85 10.36
CA VAL A 272 14.66 7.71 8.99
C VAL A 272 16.06 8.32 8.89
N LYS A 273 16.87 7.82 7.96
CA LYS A 273 18.18 8.36 7.61
C LYS A 273 18.17 9.89 7.47
N ASP A 274 19.17 10.54 8.06
CA ASP A 274 19.29 12.00 8.21
C ASP A 274 19.32 12.80 6.90
N THR A 275 19.70 12.17 5.79
CA THR A 275 19.64 12.75 4.44
C THR A 275 18.24 13.22 4.04
N TRP A 276 17.20 12.74 4.72
CA TRP A 276 15.80 13.15 4.50
C TRP A 276 15.31 14.25 5.44
N ASN A 277 16.12 14.70 6.40
CA ASN A 277 15.74 15.78 7.31
C ASN A 277 15.43 17.05 6.52
N ASN A 278 14.38 17.77 6.92
CA ASN A 278 13.96 19.02 6.29
C ASN A 278 13.61 18.91 4.79
N THR A 279 13.29 17.71 4.30
CA THR A 279 12.90 17.49 2.91
C THR A 279 11.63 16.67 2.82
N ALA A 280 10.97 16.73 1.66
CA ALA A 280 9.88 15.82 1.35
C ALA A 280 10.38 14.37 1.32
N LEU A 281 9.68 13.46 1.99
CA LEU A 281 10.00 12.03 1.99
C LEU A 281 9.38 11.39 0.76
N VAL A 282 10.19 10.76 -0.10
CA VAL A 282 9.71 10.02 -1.27
C VAL A 282 9.68 8.54 -0.92
N ILE A 283 8.49 7.98 -0.75
CA ILE A 283 8.32 6.53 -0.56
C ILE A 283 8.63 5.86 -1.89
N PRO A 284 9.67 5.00 -1.97
CA PRO A 284 10.11 4.40 -3.23
C PRO A 284 9.14 3.32 -3.71
N ALA A 285 9.46 2.71 -4.85
CA ALA A 285 8.63 1.70 -5.48
C ALA A 285 8.77 0.33 -4.80
N THR A 286 9.96 -0.02 -4.33
CA THR A 286 10.27 -1.37 -3.86
C THR A 286 10.78 -1.41 -2.42
N ASN A 287 10.62 -2.57 -1.78
CA ASN A 287 11.09 -2.79 -0.41
C ASN A 287 12.62 -2.68 -0.32
N SER A 288 13.33 -3.12 -1.36
CA SER A 288 14.79 -3.01 -1.44
C SER A 288 15.28 -1.56 -1.54
N GLU A 289 14.62 -0.75 -2.38
CA GLU A 289 14.91 0.69 -2.47
C GLU A 289 14.62 1.40 -1.16
N ALA A 290 13.53 1.05 -0.48
CA ALA A 290 13.18 1.59 0.83
C ALA A 290 14.27 1.31 1.87
N GLY A 291 14.74 0.07 1.96
CA GLY A 291 15.85 -0.29 2.86
C GLY A 291 17.11 0.53 2.57
N THR A 292 17.44 0.72 1.29
CA THR A 292 18.60 1.55 0.89
C THR A 292 18.42 3.03 1.22
N ALA A 293 17.21 3.56 1.02
CA ALA A 293 16.91 4.97 1.18
C ALA A 293 16.77 5.39 2.64
N PHE A 294 16.21 4.53 3.50
CA PHE A 294 15.72 4.93 4.82
C PHE A 294 16.47 4.33 6.01
N ASN A 295 17.16 3.21 5.84
CA ASN A 295 17.85 2.55 6.96
C ASN A 295 18.83 3.50 7.66
N SER A 296 18.80 3.46 8.99
CA SER A 296 19.57 4.30 9.88
C SER A 296 20.05 3.49 11.09
N SER A 297 20.76 4.11 12.02
CA SER A 297 21.12 3.46 13.28
C SER A 297 19.92 3.09 14.17
N SER A 298 18.74 3.67 13.92
CA SER A 298 17.52 3.45 14.70
C SER A 298 16.40 2.76 13.92
N LEU A 299 16.63 2.46 12.65
CA LEU A 299 15.63 1.89 11.74
C LEU A 299 16.31 0.90 10.80
N THR A 300 15.82 -0.34 10.81
CA THR A 300 16.21 -1.38 9.86
C THR A 300 14.95 -1.94 9.24
N LEU A 301 14.69 -1.58 7.98
CA LEU A 301 13.63 -2.16 7.17
C LEU A 301 14.10 -3.53 6.68
N GLY A 302 13.26 -4.55 6.94
CA GLY A 302 13.43 -5.91 6.44
C GLY A 302 12.73 -6.10 5.09
N ASP A 303 12.31 -7.34 4.82
CA ASP A 303 11.69 -7.72 3.55
C ASP A 303 10.37 -6.98 3.28
N ASP A 304 9.68 -6.50 4.32
CA ASP A 304 8.44 -5.69 4.25
C ASP A 304 8.67 -4.26 3.73
N GLY A 305 9.93 -3.81 3.64
CA GLY A 305 10.23 -2.41 3.37
C GLY A 305 9.53 -1.48 4.37
N VAL A 306 8.70 -0.57 3.86
CA VAL A 306 7.96 0.43 4.67
C VAL A 306 6.52 0.05 5.02
N GLN A 307 6.06 -1.11 4.58
CA GLN A 307 4.64 -1.46 4.63
C GLN A 307 4.19 -1.70 6.07
N GLY A 308 3.00 -1.20 6.40
CA GLY A 308 2.41 -1.26 7.75
C GLY A 308 2.83 -0.10 8.65
N TYR A 309 3.94 0.59 8.39
CA TYR A 309 4.32 1.78 9.15
C TYR A 309 3.42 2.98 8.83
N SER A 310 3.32 3.88 9.78
CA SER A 310 2.76 5.24 9.59
C SER A 310 3.87 6.27 9.58
N LEU A 311 3.65 7.42 8.93
CA LEU A 311 4.57 8.57 9.00
C LEU A 311 4.31 9.40 10.26
N SER A 312 5.39 9.87 10.86
CA SER A 312 5.43 10.89 11.91
C SER A 312 6.74 11.67 11.75
N ILE A 313 6.87 12.80 12.46
CA ILE A 313 8.15 13.51 12.54
C ILE A 313 8.54 13.77 13.99
N ASP A 314 9.85 13.87 14.23
CA ASP A 314 10.37 14.62 15.36
C ASP A 314 10.75 16.02 14.87
N TYR A 315 10.49 17.07 15.65
CA TYR A 315 10.90 18.44 15.31
C TYR A 315 11.50 19.21 16.49
N GLN A 316 12.26 20.26 16.18
CA GLN A 316 12.86 21.18 17.13
C GLN A 316 13.06 22.57 16.49
N ILE A 317 13.08 23.62 17.30
CA ILE A 317 13.36 24.98 16.85
C ILE A 317 14.85 25.11 16.46
N LYS A 318 15.15 25.92 15.45
CA LYS A 318 16.52 26.25 15.02
C LYS A 318 17.22 27.23 15.96
#